data_AF-A0A327L5E4-F1
#
_entry.id   AF-A0A327L5E4-F1
#
_cell.length_a   1.000
_cell.length_b   1.000
_cell.length_c   1.000
_cell.angle_alpha   90.00
_cell.angle_beta   90.00
_cell.angle_gamma   90.00
#
_symmetry.space_group_name_H-M   'P 1'
#
loop_
_entity.id
_entity.type
_entity.pdbx_description
1 polymer ?
#
loop_
_entity_poly.entity_id
_entity_poly.type
_entity_poly.pdbx_seq_one_letter_code
_entity_poly.pdbx_strand_id
1 'polypeptide(L)' 'MSNALRPDLMTAPERLDQIADILAAGLMRLLDRQSSPLSAHHGESSLDCPASQSGHATLDSLEVDA' A
#
# COMPACT_ATOMS: atom_id res chain seq x y z
N MET A 1 19.77 -4.67 -1.38
CA MET A 1 18.78 -4.35 -0.32
C MET A 1 19.58 -4.02 0.92
N SER A 2 19.91 -2.74 1.11
CA SER A 2 20.73 -2.29 2.24
C SER A 2 19.91 -2.40 3.52
N ASN A 3 20.36 -3.21 4.46
CA ASN A 3 19.73 -3.28 5.78
C ASN A 3 19.98 -1.93 6.45
N ALA A 4 18.92 -1.18 6.77
CA ALA A 4 19.07 0.16 7.34
C ALA A 4 19.75 0.03 8.71
N LEU A 5 21.02 0.48 8.81
CA LEU A 5 21.67 0.65 10.09
C LEU A 5 20.81 1.61 10.91
N ARG A 6 20.62 1.31 12.20
CA ARG A 6 19.92 2.23 13.10
C ARG A 6 20.62 3.61 12.99
N PRO A 7 19.87 4.72 12.85
CA PRO A 7 20.47 6.05 12.68
C PRO A 7 21.51 6.41 13.75
N ASP A 8 21.34 5.88 14.96
CA ASP A 8 22.24 6.04 16.11
C ASP A 8 23.64 5.43 15.88
N LEU A 9 23.77 4.51 14.92
CA LEU A 9 25.02 3.84 14.57
C LEU A 9 25.71 4.46 13.35
N MET A 10 25.09 5.45 12.72
CA MET A 10 25.63 6.13 11.55
C MET A 10 26.45 7.34 11.94
N THR A 11 27.59 7.51 11.28
CA THR A 11 28.33 8.76 11.27
C THR A 11 27.51 9.86 10.57
N ALA A 12 27.85 11.13 10.81
CA ALA A 12 27.13 12.25 10.19
C ALA A 12 27.14 12.19 8.64
N PRO A 13 28.26 11.86 7.96
CA PRO A 13 28.26 11.69 6.51
C PRO A 13 27.32 10.58 6.02
N GLU A 14 27.33 9.41 6.66
CA GLU A 14 26.49 8.27 6.25
C GLU A 14 24.99 8.58 6.38
N ARG A 15 24.59 9.39 7.38
CA ARG A 15 23.21 9.86 7.49
C ARG A 15 22.84 10.79 6.34
N LEU A 16 23.74 11.69 5.95
CA LEU A 16 23.48 12.61 4.84
C LEU A 16 23.33 11.85 3.52
N ASP A 17 24.17 10.84 3.28
CA ASP A 17 24.06 9.97 2.12
C ASP A 17 22.72 9.21 2.09
N GLN A 18 22.31 8.64 3.24
CA GLN A 18 21.00 7.98 3.35
C GLN A 18 19.83 8.93 3.08
N ILE A 19 19.90 10.17 3.59
CA ILE A 19 18.87 11.18 3.33
C ILE A 19 18.84 11.56 1.85
N ALA A 20 20.00 11.72 1.22
CA ALA A 20 20.12 12.02 -0.20
C ALA A 20 19.52 10.90 -1.06
N ASP A 21 19.77 9.63 -0.73
CA ASP A 21 19.20 8.47 -1.42
C ASP A 21 17.66 8.44 -1.32
N ILE A 22 17.11 8.66 -0.12
CA ILE A 22 15.65 8.73 0.09
C ILE A 22 15.04 9.86 -0.74
N LEU A 23 15.68 11.03 -0.72
CA LEU A 23 15.21 12.20 -1.46
C LEU A 23 15.27 11.97 -2.97
N ALA A 24 16.36 11.42 -3.48
CA ALA A 24 16.50 11.08 -4.90
C ALA A 24 15.42 10.10 -5.35
N ALA A 25 15.17 9.04 -4.58
CA ALA A 25 14.10 8.08 -4.85
C ALA A 25 12.70 8.73 -4.84
N GLY A 26 12.45 9.63 -3.89
CA GLY A 26 11.22 10.41 -3.82
C GLY A 26 11.04 11.34 -5.03
N LEU A 27 12.09 12.04 -5.42
CA LEU A 27 12.09 12.96 -6.55
C LEU A 27 11.86 12.22 -7.87
N MET A 28 12.55 11.10 -8.12
CA MET A 28 12.34 10.28 -9.31
C MET A 28 10.88 9.83 -9.44
N ARG A 29 10.28 9.36 -8.32
CA ARG A 29 8.86 8.96 -8.30
C ARG A 29 7.91 10.13 -8.55
N LEU A 30 8.23 11.31 -8.02
CA LEU A 30 7.41 12.51 -8.22
C LEU A 30 7.46 12.98 -9.67
N LEU A 31 8.64 12.97 -10.29
CA LEU A 31 8.83 13.33 -11.70
C LEU A 31 8.11 12.34 -12.61
N ASP A 32 8.24 11.04 -12.33
CA ASP A 32 7.54 9.98 -13.07
C ASP A 32 6.00 10.16 -13.02
N ARG A 33 5.45 10.45 -11.84
CA ARG A 33 4.02 10.74 -11.65
C ARG A 33 3.55 12.02 -12.33
N GLN A 34 4.38 13.05 -12.40
CA GLN A 34 4.06 14.28 -13.15
C GLN A 34 4.10 14.06 -14.66
N SER A 35 4.99 13.17 -15.14
CA SER A 35 5.07 12.82 -16.55
C SER A 35 4.03 11.79 -16.99
N SER A 36 3.41 11.08 -16.05
CA SER A 36 2.35 10.12 -16.34
C SER A 36 1.00 10.85 -16.38
N PRO A 37 0.22 10.74 -17.47
CA PRO A 37 -1.12 11.31 -17.49
C PRO A 37 -1.96 10.67 -16.38
N LEU A 38 -2.54 11.50 -15.51
CA LEU A 38 -3.44 11.12 -14.40
C LEU A 38 -4.75 10.41 -14.83
N SER A 39 -4.87 10.05 -16.10
CA SER A 39 -5.97 9.27 -16.65
C SER A 39 -5.39 8.34 -17.71
N ALA A 40 -4.98 7.14 -17.30
CA ALA A 40 -5.17 6.01 -18.19
C ALA A 40 -6.68 5.92 -18.37
N HIS A 41 -7.14 6.35 -19.55
CA HIS A 41 -8.46 6.16 -20.14
C HIS A 41 -9.47 5.52 -19.17
N HIS A 42 -10.43 6.31 -18.67
CA HIS A 42 -11.62 5.78 -18.01
C HIS A 42 -12.37 4.91 -19.03
N GLY A 43 -11.93 3.67 -19.20
CA GLY A 43 -12.67 2.62 -19.85
C GLY A 43 -13.50 1.95 -18.77
N GLU A 44 -14.77 2.35 -18.69
CA GLU A 44 -15.88 1.69 -18.00
C GLU A 44 -15.50 0.40 -17.24
N SER A 45 -15.24 0.52 -15.93
CA SER A 45 -15.16 -0.66 -15.06
C SER A 45 -16.59 -1.12 -14.77
N SER A 46 -17.17 -1.88 -15.70
CA SER A 46 -18.42 -2.60 -15.44
C SER A 46 -18.12 -3.74 -14.48
N LEU A 47 -18.32 -3.50 -13.18
CA LEU A 47 -18.41 -4.56 -12.19
C LEU A 47 -19.84 -5.10 -12.26
N ASP A 48 -20.04 -6.15 -13.07
CA ASP A 48 -21.22 -7.00 -12.89
C ASP A 48 -21.02 -7.75 -11.57
N CYS A 49 -21.61 -7.22 -10.50
CA CYS A 49 -21.69 -7.88 -9.21
C CYS A 49 -22.98 -8.72 -9.23
N PRO A 50 -22.95 -10.02 -9.62
CA PRO A 50 -24.08 -10.87 -9.32
C PRO A 50 -24.27 -10.83 -7.81
N ALA A 51 -25.52 -10.63 -7.37
CA ALA A 51 -25.89 -10.60 -5.97
C ALA A 51 -25.64 -11.98 -5.35
N SER A 52 -24.39 -12.30 -5.04
CA SER A 52 -24.07 -13.41 -4.17
C SER A 52 -24.55 -12.99 -2.79
N GLN A 53 -25.67 -13.56 -2.39
CA GLN A 53 -26.21 -13.41 -1.04
C GLN A 53 -25.10 -13.79 -0.06
N SER A 54 -24.65 -12.80 0.71
CA SER A 54 -23.81 -13.03 1.88
C SER A 54 -24.57 -13.97 2.82
N GLY A 55 -24.15 -15.22 2.88
CA GLY A 55 -24.68 -16.20 3.84
C GLY A 55 -24.21 -15.82 5.24
N HIS A 56 -25.02 -15.04 5.96
CA HIS A 56 -24.84 -14.90 7.40
C HIS A 56 -25.15 -16.26 8.03
N ALA A 57 -24.17 -16.87 8.69
CA ALA A 57 -24.40 -18.09 9.46
C ALA A 57 -25.34 -17.75 10.61
N THR A 58 -26.62 -18.08 10.48
CA THR A 58 -27.55 -18.13 11.61
C THR A 58 -27.05 -19.22 12.54
N LEU A 59 -26.53 -18.81 13.70
CA LEU A 59 -26.30 -19.70 14.84
C LEU A 59 -27.65 -20.21 15.32
N ASP A 60 -28.10 -21.32 14.74
CA ASP A 60 -29.24 -22.05 15.25
C ASP A 60 -28.84 -23.52 15.32
N SER A 61 -28.22 -23.92 16.44
CA SER A 61 -27.95 -25.33 16.76
C SER A 61 -27.42 -25.61 18.18
N LEU A 62 -27.69 -24.79 19.20
CA LEU A 62 -27.44 -25.24 20.59
C LEU A 62 -28.57 -24.80 21.52
N GLU A 63 -29.73 -25.43 21.38
CA GLU A 63 -30.60 -25.69 22.53
C GLU A 63 -29.91 -26.75 23.41
N VAL A 64 -29.58 -26.42 24.65
CA VAL A 64 -29.68 -27.34 25.79
C VAL A 64 -30.11 -26.51 27.01
N ASP A 65 -31.32 -26.80 27.48
CA ASP A 65 -31.93 -26.39 28.74
C ASP A 65 -30.99 -26.46 29.95
N ALA A 66 -31.12 -25.48 30.85
CA ALA A 66 -30.76 -25.57 32.26
C ALA A 66 -31.85 -24.92 33.12
#